data_AF-A0A7K0U6S8-F1
#
_entry.id   AF-A0A7K0U6S8-F1
#
_cell.length_a   1.000
_cell.length_b   1.000
_cell.length_c   1.000
_cell.angle_alpha   90.00
_cell.angle_beta   90.00
_cell.angle_gamma   90.00
#
_symmetry.space_group_name_H-M   'P 1'
#
loop_
_entity.id
_entity.type
_entity.pdbx_description
1 polymer ?
#
loop_
_entity_poly.entity_id
_entity_poly.type
_entity_poly.pdbx_seq_one_letter_code
_entity_poly.pdbx_strand_id
1 'polypeptide(L)'
;MSFNSLQFIALLVLVVLLYWRLRLKGQNRLLLIASYVFYGWWDWRFLILLAATTVVDFGIGIRIEEASGERTKRAWLISQLVFNLGILAFFKYAGFFVDSAEHVARAIGLGWSSPALAIILPVGISFFVFHEISYAVDIYRGRLDAERRLSTYALFIAYFPLLAAGPIERAWHLLPQLRTERQRPTKEQAYSGLVLIVSGIFKKVVIADTVAKVS
;
A
#
# COMPACT_ATOMS: atom_id res chain seq x y z
N MET A 1 8.73 -3.48 8.79
CA MET A 1 9.04 -3.10 10.20
C MET A 1 7.75 -2.83 10.95
N SER A 2 7.74 -2.95 12.27
CA SER A 2 6.61 -2.44 13.09
C SER A 2 6.80 -0.96 13.43
N PHE A 3 5.73 -0.19 13.51
CA PHE A 3 5.77 1.26 13.82
C PHE A 3 6.26 1.59 15.23
N ASN A 4 6.14 0.65 16.18
CA ASN A 4 6.64 0.82 17.56
C ASN A 4 8.08 0.32 17.75
N SER A 5 8.76 -0.09 16.67
CA SER A 5 10.11 -0.66 16.74
C SER A 5 11.21 0.41 16.72
N LEU A 6 12.34 0.14 17.38
CA LEU A 6 13.50 1.04 17.38
C LEU A 6 14.03 1.27 15.96
N GLN A 7 13.99 0.25 15.11
CA GLN A 7 14.42 0.34 13.73
C GLN A 7 13.55 1.33 12.95
N PHE A 8 12.23 1.36 13.19
CA PHE A 8 11.33 2.33 12.56
C PHE A 8 11.63 3.76 13.02
N ILE A 9 11.86 3.97 14.32
CA ILE A 9 12.22 5.29 14.86
C ILE A 9 13.54 5.78 14.24
N ALA A 10 14.55 4.90 14.14
CA ALA A 10 15.82 5.23 13.50
C ALA A 10 15.65 5.61 12.01
N LEU A 11 14.85 4.83 11.27
CA LEU A 11 14.50 5.14 9.88
C LEU A 11 13.79 6.49 9.78
N LEU A 12 12.80 6.75 10.62
CA LEU A 12 12.02 7.99 10.62
C LEU A 12 12.91 9.21 10.90
N VAL A 13 13.76 9.15 11.92
CA VAL A 13 14.70 10.23 12.25
C VAL A 13 15.65 10.50 11.09
N LEU A 14 16.23 9.45 10.50
CA LEU A 14 17.10 9.57 9.34
C LEU A 14 16.38 10.23 8.16
N VAL A 15 15.16 9.78 7.84
CA VAL A 15 14.35 10.33 6.75
C VAL A 15 14.06 11.80 7.01
N VAL A 16 13.61 12.19 8.20
CA VAL A 16 13.29 13.60 8.51
C VAL A 16 14.54 14.49 8.40
N LEU A 17 15.69 14.05 8.92
CA LEU A 17 16.94 14.81 8.86
C LEU A 17 17.43 15.04 7.42
N LEU A 18 17.28 14.05 6.56
CA LEU A 18 17.67 14.13 5.14
C LEU A 18 16.63 14.85 4.29
N TYR A 19 15.34 14.66 4.56
CA TYR A 19 14.23 15.16 3.76
C TYR A 19 14.28 16.68 3.56
N TRP A 20 14.57 17.41 4.63
CA TRP A 20 14.62 18.88 4.60
C TRP A 20 15.91 19.46 3.99
N ARG A 21 16.88 18.61 3.65
CA ARG A 21 18.11 18.99 2.92
C ARG A 21 17.96 18.80 1.41
N LEU A 22 16.91 18.11 0.97
CA LEU A 22 16.67 17.76 -0.43
C LEU A 22 15.61 18.67 -1.06
N ARG A 23 15.67 18.82 -2.39
CA ARG A 23 14.60 19.41 -3.21
C ARG A 23 13.54 18.36 -3.55
N LEU A 24 12.42 18.78 -4.13
CA LEU A 24 11.26 17.94 -4.47
C LEU A 24 11.61 16.54 -5.03
N LYS A 25 12.45 16.47 -6.07
CA LYS A 25 12.84 15.19 -6.69
C LYS A 25 13.62 14.30 -5.71
N GLY A 26 14.51 14.88 -4.92
CA GLY A 26 15.28 14.16 -3.90
C GLY A 26 14.41 13.72 -2.73
N GLN A 27 13.46 14.55 -2.29
CA GLN A 27 12.45 14.22 -1.29
C GLN A 27 11.62 13.01 -1.72
N ASN A 28 11.10 13.00 -2.96
CA ASN A 28 10.31 11.87 -3.47
C ASN A 28 11.15 10.59 -3.54
N ARG A 29 12.40 10.68 -4.02
CA ARG A 29 13.30 9.52 -4.07
C ARG A 29 13.60 8.99 -2.67
N LEU A 30 13.90 9.87 -1.71
CA LEU A 30 14.16 9.48 -0.33
C LEU A 30 12.94 8.79 0.29
N LEU A 31 11.74 9.38 0.13
CA LEU A 31 10.50 8.78 0.64
C LEU A 31 10.20 7.44 -0.03
N LEU A 32 10.46 7.30 -1.33
CA LEU A 32 10.25 6.05 -2.06
C LEU A 32 11.20 4.96 -1.56
N ILE A 33 12.49 5.27 -1.44
CA ILE A 33 13.49 4.34 -0.90
C ILE A 33 13.12 3.94 0.53
N ALA A 34 12.84 4.90 1.40
CA ALA A 34 12.44 4.63 2.78
C ALA A 34 11.17 3.75 2.84
N SER A 35 10.24 3.96 1.91
CA SER A 35 9.02 3.17 1.83
C SER A 35 9.25 1.72 1.45
N TYR A 36 10.08 1.47 0.43
CA TYR A 36 10.46 0.11 0.03
C TYR A 36 11.30 -0.58 1.10
N VAL A 37 12.21 0.14 1.76
CA VAL A 37 12.97 -0.38 2.91
C VAL A 37 12.02 -0.78 4.04
N PHE A 38 11.08 0.09 4.42
CA PHE A 38 10.11 -0.18 5.48
C PHE A 38 9.29 -1.44 5.22
N TYR A 39 8.76 -1.55 3.99
CA TYR A 39 7.92 -2.67 3.57
C TYR A 39 8.72 -3.96 3.42
N GLY A 40 9.86 -3.91 2.74
CA GLY A 40 10.74 -5.07 2.52
C GLY A 40 11.34 -5.64 3.79
N TRP A 41 11.45 -4.83 4.85
CA TRP A 41 11.87 -5.29 6.16
C TRP A 41 10.88 -6.27 6.82
N TRP A 42 9.61 -6.24 6.41
CA TRP A 42 8.66 -7.26 6.83
C TRP A 42 8.90 -8.57 6.08
N ASP A 43 8.87 -8.53 4.75
CA ASP A 43 9.27 -9.64 3.89
C ASP A 43 9.55 -9.13 2.47
N TRP A 44 10.78 -9.32 2.02
CA TRP A 44 11.27 -8.80 0.75
C TRP A 44 10.58 -9.42 -0.47
N ARG A 45 10.02 -10.63 -0.37
CA ARG A 45 9.35 -11.32 -1.48
C ARG A 45 8.15 -10.52 -1.99
N PHE A 46 7.45 -9.85 -1.08
CA PHE A 46 6.27 -9.06 -1.42
C PHE A 46 6.60 -7.69 -1.99
N LEU A 47 7.87 -7.25 -1.97
CA LEU A 47 8.29 -6.08 -2.76
C LEU A 47 8.09 -6.33 -4.26
N ILE A 48 8.31 -7.57 -4.71
CA ILE A 48 8.10 -7.95 -6.11
C ILE A 48 6.61 -7.83 -6.45
N LEU A 49 5.73 -8.31 -5.56
CA LEU A 49 4.28 -8.17 -5.73
C LEU A 49 3.89 -6.69 -5.80
N LEU A 50 4.30 -5.89 -4.82
CA LEU A 50 4.00 -4.45 -4.75
C LEU A 50 4.50 -3.70 -6.00
N ALA A 51 5.73 -3.98 -6.45
CA ALA A 51 6.29 -3.36 -7.64
C ALA A 51 5.57 -3.81 -8.91
N ALA A 52 5.22 -5.10 -9.02
CA ALA A 52 4.52 -5.63 -10.18
C ALA A 52 3.11 -5.05 -10.32
N THR A 53 2.32 -5.00 -9.24
CA THR A 53 0.99 -4.37 -9.26
C THR A 53 1.10 -2.89 -9.59
N THR A 54 2.04 -2.19 -8.95
CA THR A 54 2.32 -0.78 -9.23
C THR A 54 2.59 -0.54 -10.72
N VAL A 55 3.40 -1.37 -11.39
CA VAL A 55 3.70 -1.19 -12.82
C VAL A 55 2.48 -1.48 -13.69
N VAL A 56 1.74 -2.54 -13.39
CA VAL A 56 0.52 -2.92 -14.13
C VAL A 56 -0.55 -1.83 -14.00
N ASP A 57 -0.87 -1.41 -12.78
CA ASP A 57 -1.89 -0.40 -12.49
C ASP A 57 -1.50 1.00 -12.99
N PHE A 58 -0.21 1.33 -12.97
CA PHE A 58 0.30 2.54 -13.63
C PHE A 58 -0.03 2.54 -15.12
N GLY A 59 0.29 1.44 -15.81
CA GLY A 59 0.00 1.27 -17.23
C GLY A 59 -1.49 1.31 -17.52
N ILE A 60 -2.30 0.58 -16.75
CA ILE A 60 -3.76 0.57 -16.93
C ILE A 60 -4.36 1.97 -16.71
N GLY A 61 -3.91 2.72 -15.69
CA GLY A 61 -4.37 4.09 -15.46
C GLY A 61 -4.16 5.01 -16.67
N ILE A 62 -3.00 4.94 -17.31
CA ILE A 62 -2.72 5.67 -18.56
C ILE A 62 -3.66 5.21 -19.67
N ARG A 63 -3.87 3.89 -19.84
CA ARG A 63 -4.78 3.36 -20.87
C ARG A 63 -6.25 3.73 -20.64
N ILE A 64 -6.69 3.87 -19.39
CA ILE A 64 -8.04 4.37 -19.06
C ILE A 64 -8.18 5.81 -19.56
N GLU A 65 -7.17 6.65 -19.37
CA GLU A 65 -7.24 8.05 -19.80
C GLU A 65 -7.14 8.21 -21.33
N GLU A 66 -6.29 7.43 -21.99
CA GLU A 66 -6.07 7.49 -23.45
C GLU A 66 -7.16 6.78 -24.27
N ALA A 67 -8.07 6.05 -23.62
CA ALA A 67 -9.08 5.25 -24.30
C ALA A 67 -10.04 6.12 -25.14
N SER A 68 -10.14 5.80 -26.43
CA SER A 68 -11.12 6.38 -27.34
C SER A 68 -12.51 5.73 -27.12
N GLY A 69 -13.29 6.34 -26.24
CA GLY A 69 -14.69 6.01 -26.02
C GLY A 69 -14.97 5.17 -24.76
N GLU A 70 -16.21 5.28 -24.29
CA GLU A 70 -16.63 4.81 -22.97
C GLU A 70 -16.49 3.29 -22.80
N ARG A 71 -16.70 2.53 -23.87
CA ARG A 71 -16.59 1.06 -23.86
C ARG A 71 -15.16 0.59 -23.57
N THR A 72 -14.18 1.18 -24.25
CA THR A 72 -12.75 0.87 -24.05
C THR A 72 -12.29 1.31 -22.67
N LYS A 73 -12.74 2.50 -22.24
CA LYS A 73 -12.47 3.03 -20.90
C LYS A 73 -12.94 2.07 -19.80
N ARG A 74 -14.18 1.60 -19.94
CA ARG A 74 -14.80 0.65 -19.02
C ARG A 74 -14.11 -0.72 -19.04
N ALA A 75 -13.66 -1.19 -20.21
CA ALA A 75 -12.93 -2.45 -20.32
C ALA A 75 -11.60 -2.42 -19.54
N TRP A 76 -10.83 -1.33 -19.66
CA TRP A 76 -9.62 -1.14 -18.87
C TRP A 76 -9.88 -1.06 -17.38
N LEU A 77 -10.92 -0.34 -16.95
CA LEU A 77 -11.33 -0.31 -15.54
C LEU A 77 -11.71 -1.71 -15.04
N ILE A 78 -12.52 -2.46 -15.78
CA ILE A 78 -12.91 -3.82 -15.39
C ILE A 78 -11.68 -4.72 -15.28
N SER A 79 -10.75 -4.65 -16.24
CA SER A 79 -9.49 -5.39 -16.19
C SER A 79 -8.69 -5.06 -14.93
N GLN A 80 -8.63 -3.79 -14.55
CA GLN A 80 -7.96 -3.31 -13.34
C GLN A 80 -8.60 -3.91 -12.08
N LEU A 81 -9.93 -3.82 -11.98
CA LEU A 81 -10.70 -4.34 -10.86
C LEU A 81 -10.54 -5.85 -10.72
N VAL A 82 -10.62 -6.59 -11.82
CA VAL A 82 -10.45 -8.05 -11.83
C VAL A 82 -9.03 -8.43 -11.40
N PHE A 83 -8.01 -7.74 -11.91
CA PHE A 83 -6.61 -7.98 -11.52
C PHE A 83 -6.39 -7.76 -10.02
N ASN A 84 -6.81 -6.60 -9.51
CA ASN A 84 -6.62 -6.19 -8.12
C ASN A 84 -7.43 -7.03 -7.12
N LEU A 85 -8.71 -7.22 -7.39
CA LEU A 85 -9.58 -8.07 -6.57
C LEU A 85 -9.18 -9.54 -6.68
N GLY A 86 -8.66 -9.98 -7.82
CA GLY A 86 -8.10 -11.33 -8.00
C GLY A 86 -6.89 -11.57 -7.10
N ILE A 87 -5.94 -10.62 -7.05
CA ILE A 87 -4.79 -10.68 -6.14
C ILE A 87 -5.25 -10.71 -4.69
N LEU A 88 -6.17 -9.81 -4.31
CA LEU A 88 -6.69 -9.76 -2.95
C LEU A 88 -7.43 -11.06 -2.58
N ALA A 89 -8.25 -11.59 -3.49
CA ALA A 89 -8.98 -12.83 -3.29
C ALA A 89 -8.04 -14.03 -3.16
N PHE A 90 -7.02 -14.12 -4.00
CA PHE A 90 -6.01 -15.17 -3.94
C PHE A 90 -5.32 -15.18 -2.57
N PHE A 91 -4.70 -14.08 -2.15
CA PHE A 91 -3.94 -14.08 -0.90
C PHE A 91 -4.83 -14.21 0.35
N LYS A 92 -6.09 -13.76 0.30
CA LYS A 92 -6.99 -13.79 1.45
C LYS A 92 -7.77 -15.10 1.59
N TYR A 93 -8.11 -15.76 0.49
CA TYR A 93 -9.05 -16.90 0.50
C TYR A 93 -8.50 -18.18 -0.11
N ALA A 94 -7.34 -18.19 -0.76
CA ALA A 94 -6.87 -19.42 -1.40
C ALA A 94 -6.61 -20.56 -0.40
N GLY A 95 -6.22 -20.29 0.85
CA GLY A 95 -6.19 -21.30 1.91
C GLY A 95 -7.58 -21.93 2.17
N PHE A 96 -8.61 -21.09 2.36
CA PHE A 96 -9.99 -21.56 2.52
C PHE A 96 -10.48 -22.39 1.32
N PHE A 97 -10.14 -21.99 0.09
CA PHE A 97 -10.53 -22.73 -1.11
C PHE A 97 -9.82 -24.08 -1.23
N VAL A 98 -8.52 -24.13 -0.92
CA VAL A 98 -7.74 -25.38 -0.91
C VAL A 98 -8.30 -26.33 0.14
N ASP A 99 -8.53 -25.84 1.37
CA ASP A 99 -9.10 -26.63 2.46
C ASP A 99 -10.49 -27.15 2.07
N SER A 100 -11.36 -26.30 1.53
CA SER A 100 -12.72 -26.69 1.11
C SER A 100 -12.69 -27.75 -0.01
N ALA A 101 -11.79 -27.60 -0.98
CA ALA A 101 -11.64 -28.56 -2.06
C ALA A 101 -11.14 -29.92 -1.56
N GLU A 102 -10.23 -29.92 -0.58
CA GLU A 102 -9.75 -31.15 0.05
C GLU A 102 -10.87 -31.88 0.81
N HIS A 103 -11.70 -31.14 1.58
CA HIS A 103 -12.85 -31.72 2.27
C HIS A 103 -13.85 -32.35 1.30
N VAL A 104 -14.15 -31.69 0.18
CA VAL A 104 -15.05 -32.22 -0.85
C VAL A 104 -14.42 -33.45 -1.52
N ALA A 105 -13.14 -33.40 -1.88
CA ALA A 105 -12.43 -34.52 -2.49
C ALA A 105 -12.45 -35.76 -1.57
N ARG A 106 -12.16 -35.59 -0.27
CA ARG A 106 -12.27 -36.66 0.72
C ARG A 106 -13.70 -37.19 0.83
N ALA A 107 -14.71 -36.32 0.80
CA ALA A 107 -16.12 -36.71 0.88
C ALA A 107 -16.59 -37.55 -0.34
N ILE A 108 -16.02 -37.32 -1.53
CA ILE A 108 -16.31 -38.10 -2.75
C ILE A 108 -15.34 -39.27 -2.97
N GLY A 109 -14.53 -39.61 -1.97
CA GLY A 109 -13.61 -40.75 -2.01
C GLY A 109 -12.34 -40.53 -2.84
N LEU A 110 -12.08 -39.30 -3.30
CA LEU A 110 -10.82 -38.92 -3.91
C LEU A 110 -9.80 -38.63 -2.79
N GLY A 111 -8.80 -39.49 -2.66
CA GLY A 111 -7.68 -39.32 -1.72
C GLY A 111 -6.73 -38.19 -2.13
N TRP A 112 -7.24 -36.97 -2.21
CA TRP A 112 -6.44 -35.78 -2.45
C TRP A 112 -6.00 -35.20 -1.11
N SER A 113 -4.69 -35.15 -0.90
CA SER A 113 -4.07 -34.31 0.12
C SER A 113 -3.24 -33.27 -0.63
N SER A 114 -3.60 -32.00 -0.52
CA SER A 114 -2.69 -30.94 -0.92
C SER A 114 -1.68 -30.76 0.22
N PRO A 115 -0.38 -30.56 -0.07
CA PRO A 115 0.48 -29.93 0.92
C PRO A 115 -0.22 -28.66 1.38
N ALA A 116 -0.35 -28.45 2.70
CA ALA A 116 -0.98 -27.26 3.24
C ALA A 116 -0.36 -26.04 2.58
N LEU A 117 -1.13 -25.35 1.74
CA LEU A 117 -0.63 -24.20 1.00
C LEU A 117 -0.58 -23.05 2.01
N ALA A 118 0.55 -22.93 2.73
CA ALA A 118 0.79 -21.87 3.70
C ALA A 118 1.03 -20.55 2.96
N ILE A 119 -0.04 -19.98 2.43
CA ILE A 119 0.00 -18.68 1.76
C ILE A 119 0.21 -17.61 2.83
N ILE A 120 1.38 -16.99 2.78
CA ILE A 120 1.69 -15.87 3.64
C ILE A 120 0.94 -14.64 3.10
N LEU A 121 0.03 -14.11 3.90
CA LEU A 121 -0.73 -12.91 3.57
C LEU A 121 0.20 -11.68 3.64
N PRO A 122 0.37 -10.91 2.55
CA PRO A 122 1.20 -9.71 2.59
C PRO A 122 0.59 -8.68 3.53
N VAL A 123 1.41 -8.15 4.45
CA VAL A 123 0.99 -7.01 5.27
C VAL A 123 0.62 -5.85 4.35
N GLY A 124 -0.50 -5.19 4.61
CA GLY A 124 -0.89 -4.02 3.84
C GLY A 124 -1.54 -4.30 2.48
N ILE A 125 -1.73 -5.57 2.08
CA ILE A 125 -2.28 -5.92 0.75
C ILE A 125 -3.58 -5.21 0.43
N SER A 126 -4.51 -5.14 1.39
CA SER A 126 -5.78 -4.46 1.19
C SER A 126 -5.59 -2.96 0.95
N PHE A 127 -4.64 -2.30 1.61
CA PHE A 127 -4.46 -0.85 1.49
C PHE A 127 -3.94 -0.47 0.11
N PHE A 128 -2.85 -1.10 -0.37
CA PHE A 128 -2.33 -0.75 -1.69
C PHE A 128 -3.29 -1.16 -2.81
N VAL A 129 -3.98 -2.30 -2.70
CA VAL A 129 -5.01 -2.70 -3.66
C VAL A 129 -6.15 -1.68 -3.71
N PHE A 130 -6.62 -1.18 -2.56
CA PHE A 130 -7.66 -0.16 -2.54
C PHE A 130 -7.16 1.21 -3.03
N HIS A 131 -5.89 1.56 -2.84
CA HIS A 131 -5.29 2.75 -3.45
C HIS A 131 -5.21 2.62 -4.98
N GLU A 132 -4.79 1.47 -5.49
CA GLU A 132 -4.73 1.16 -6.93
C GLU A 132 -6.13 1.24 -7.57
N ILE A 133 -7.13 0.59 -6.96
CA ILE A 133 -8.54 0.67 -7.39
C ILE A 133 -9.06 2.10 -7.33
N SER A 134 -8.83 2.82 -6.23
CA SER A 134 -9.28 4.20 -6.09
C SER A 134 -8.74 5.08 -7.20
N TYR A 135 -7.45 4.95 -7.50
CA TYR A 135 -6.78 5.69 -8.56
C TYR A 135 -7.41 5.43 -9.94
N ALA A 136 -7.60 4.16 -10.31
CA ALA A 136 -8.21 3.79 -11.59
C ALA A 136 -9.66 4.29 -11.72
N VAL A 137 -10.45 4.18 -10.65
CA VAL A 137 -11.83 4.69 -10.62
C VAL A 137 -11.88 6.22 -10.78
N ASP A 138 -10.92 6.94 -10.18
CA ASP A 138 -10.88 8.40 -10.25
C ASP A 138 -10.51 8.91 -11.65
N ILE A 139 -9.61 8.23 -12.34
CA ILE A 139 -9.30 8.50 -13.75
C ILE A 139 -10.50 8.16 -14.64
N TYR A 140 -11.12 6.99 -14.39
CA TYR A 140 -12.31 6.58 -15.13
C TYR A 140 -13.43 7.61 -15.02
N ARG A 141 -13.64 8.18 -13.82
CA ARG A 141 -14.64 9.24 -13.57
C ARG A 141 -14.21 10.64 -13.99
N GLY A 142 -13.00 10.83 -14.52
CA GLY A 142 -12.48 12.14 -14.92
C GLY A 142 -12.24 13.09 -13.75
N ARG A 143 -12.03 12.56 -12.53
CA ARG A 143 -11.72 13.35 -11.32
C ARG A 143 -10.23 13.60 -11.16
N LEU A 144 -9.40 12.85 -11.88
CA LEU A 144 -7.95 12.85 -11.76
C LEU A 144 -7.35 12.46 -13.10
N ASP A 145 -6.33 13.21 -13.54
CA ASP A 145 -5.52 12.82 -14.71
C ASP A 145 -4.51 11.73 -14.31
N ALA A 146 -4.23 10.79 -15.22
CA ALA A 146 -3.35 9.68 -14.90
C ALA A 146 -1.89 10.18 -14.73
N GLU A 147 -1.22 9.72 -13.67
CA GLU A 147 0.18 10.05 -13.40
C GLU A 147 1.07 9.55 -14.54
N ARG A 148 2.01 10.40 -14.98
CA ARG A 148 2.94 10.10 -16.08
C ARG A 148 4.32 9.67 -15.60
N ARG A 149 4.61 9.84 -14.31
CA ARG A 149 5.89 9.46 -13.70
C ARG A 149 5.70 8.25 -12.79
N LEU A 150 6.20 7.11 -13.23
CA LEU A 150 6.14 5.85 -12.47
C LEU A 150 6.69 6.01 -11.05
N SER A 151 7.78 6.76 -10.84
CA SER A 151 8.35 6.98 -9.50
C SER A 151 7.40 7.74 -8.56
N THR A 152 6.59 8.65 -9.08
CA THR A 152 5.62 9.41 -8.28
C THR A 152 4.43 8.53 -7.92
N TYR A 153 3.95 7.74 -8.89
CA TYR A 153 2.89 6.76 -8.67
C TYR A 153 3.32 5.66 -7.69
N ALA A 154 4.52 5.10 -7.86
CA ALA A 154 5.09 4.12 -6.95
C ALA A 154 5.24 4.66 -5.53
N LEU A 155 5.59 5.94 -5.38
CA LEU A 155 5.63 6.58 -4.07
C LEU A 155 4.22 6.72 -3.46
N PHE A 156 3.22 7.08 -4.26
CA PHE A 156 1.83 7.15 -3.81
C PHE A 156 1.35 5.79 -3.27
N ILE A 157 1.61 4.71 -4.00
CA ILE A 157 1.20 3.36 -3.61
C ILE A 157 2.01 2.85 -2.41
N ALA A 158 3.33 3.01 -2.42
CA ALA A 158 4.19 2.43 -1.40
C ALA A 158 4.32 3.29 -0.14
N TYR A 159 3.69 4.48 -0.06
CA TYR A 159 3.97 5.45 1.00
C TYR A 159 3.84 4.83 2.40
N PHE A 160 4.98 4.62 3.08
CA PHE A 160 5.01 3.80 4.30
C PHE A 160 4.08 4.25 5.44
N PRO A 161 3.77 5.55 5.63
CA PRO A 161 2.80 5.96 6.65
C PRO A 161 1.39 5.44 6.38
N LEU A 162 1.04 5.14 5.12
CA LEU A 162 -0.29 4.68 4.72
C LEU A 162 -0.35 3.19 4.39
N LEU A 163 0.76 2.61 3.93
CA LEU A 163 0.81 1.27 3.34
C LEU A 163 0.35 0.13 4.26
N ALA A 164 0.64 0.20 5.56
CA ALA A 164 0.41 -0.93 6.47
C ALA A 164 -0.92 -0.84 7.25
N ALA A 165 -1.32 0.36 7.66
CA ALA A 165 -2.49 0.57 8.51
C ALA A 165 -3.04 2.01 8.48
N GLY A 166 -2.71 2.79 7.44
CA GLY A 166 -3.21 4.16 7.34
C GLY A 166 -4.67 4.22 6.86
N PRO A 167 -5.35 5.37 6.98
CA PRO A 167 -6.62 5.56 6.31
C PRO A 167 -6.47 5.31 4.80
N ILE A 168 -7.52 4.81 4.14
CA ILE A 168 -7.53 4.64 2.69
C ILE A 168 -7.55 6.02 2.04
N GLU A 169 -6.35 6.53 1.77
CA GLU A 169 -6.11 7.83 1.16
C GLU A 169 -6.54 7.87 -0.32
N ARG A 170 -7.06 9.02 -0.75
CA ARG A 170 -7.51 9.21 -2.12
C ARG A 170 -6.40 9.79 -2.98
N ALA A 171 -6.26 9.26 -4.19
CA ALA A 171 -5.19 9.65 -5.12
C ALA A 171 -5.18 11.15 -5.44
N TRP A 172 -6.36 11.76 -5.61
CA TRP A 172 -6.49 13.21 -5.88
C TRP A 172 -6.00 14.10 -4.74
N HIS A 173 -5.87 13.59 -3.51
CA HIS A 173 -5.41 14.38 -2.37
C HIS A 173 -3.89 14.24 -2.17
N LEU A 174 -3.35 13.02 -2.27
CA LEU A 174 -1.91 12.79 -2.06
C LEU A 174 -1.05 13.09 -3.29
N LEU A 175 -1.46 12.71 -4.51
CA LEU A 175 -0.64 12.90 -5.71
C LEU A 175 -0.28 14.37 -5.99
N PRO A 176 -1.18 15.36 -5.85
CA PRO A 176 -0.79 16.76 -6.03
C PRO A 176 0.29 17.21 -5.04
N GLN A 177 0.23 16.74 -3.79
CA GLN A 177 1.28 17.01 -2.78
C GLN A 177 2.61 16.34 -3.14
N LEU A 178 2.57 15.26 -3.93
CA LEU A 178 3.75 14.62 -4.46
C LEU A 178 4.42 15.40 -5.60
N ARG A 179 3.69 16.32 -6.24
CA ARG A 179 4.11 17.13 -7.40
C ARG A 179 4.52 18.57 -7.03
N THR A 180 4.05 19.08 -5.89
CA THR A 180 4.31 20.47 -5.44
C THR A 180 5.43 20.54 -4.40
N GLU A 181 6.23 21.61 -4.46
CA GLU A 181 7.28 21.87 -3.46
C GLU A 181 6.69 21.99 -2.05
N ARG A 182 7.34 21.35 -1.07
CA ARG A 182 6.86 21.30 0.31
C ARG A 182 7.54 22.38 1.12
N GLN A 183 6.73 23.08 1.89
CA GLN A 183 7.21 24.05 2.85
C GLN A 183 7.70 23.34 4.10
N ARG A 184 8.73 23.91 4.74
CA ARG A 184 9.18 23.43 6.05
C ARG A 184 8.05 23.63 7.07
N PRO A 185 7.85 22.69 7.99
CA PRO A 185 6.84 22.81 9.01
C PRO A 185 7.18 23.99 9.93
N THR A 186 6.16 24.65 10.43
CA THR A 186 6.32 25.61 11.53
C THR A 186 6.70 24.89 12.81
N LYS A 187 7.15 25.64 13.83
CA LYS A 187 7.48 25.04 15.14
C LYS A 187 6.26 24.35 15.76
N GLU A 188 5.08 24.95 15.60
CA GLU A 188 3.81 24.44 16.09
C GLU A 188 3.41 23.13 15.40
N GLN A 189 3.61 23.04 14.08
CA GLN A 189 3.37 21.82 13.31
C GLN A 189 4.34 20.69 13.71
N ALA A 190 5.63 21.03 13.87
CA ALA A 190 6.64 20.07 14.32
C ALA A 190 6.34 19.54 15.73
N TYR A 191 6.00 20.43 16.66
CA TYR A 191 5.59 20.06 18.02
C TYR A 191 4.33 19.17 18.01
N SER A 192 3.30 19.57 17.25
CA SER A 192 2.07 18.78 17.12
C SER A 192 2.34 17.38 16.56
N GLY A 193 3.21 17.27 15.55
CA GLY A 193 3.63 15.99 15.00
C GLY A 193 4.35 15.11 16.03
N LEU A 194 5.24 15.69 16.84
CA LEU A 194 5.91 14.98 17.93
C LEU A 194 4.91 14.46 18.97
N VAL A 195 3.96 15.31 19.39
CA VAL A 195 2.91 14.93 20.35
C VAL A 195 2.05 13.79 19.80
N LEU A 196 1.69 13.81 18.52
CA LEU A 196 0.94 12.73 17.88
C LEU A 196 1.73 11.41 17.87
N ILE A 197 3.02 11.45 17.56
CA ILE A 197 3.89 10.26 17.57
C ILE A 197 3.99 9.68 18.99
N VAL A 198 4.33 10.52 19.98
CA VAL A 198 4.52 10.08 21.37
C VAL A 198 3.21 9.54 21.96
N SER A 199 2.10 10.26 21.78
CA SER A 199 0.79 9.81 22.26
C SER A 199 0.31 8.54 21.55
N GLY A 200 0.59 8.39 20.25
CA GLY A 200 0.31 7.17 19.49
C GLY A 200 1.10 5.96 20.02
N ILE A 201 2.40 6.13 20.28
CA ILE A 201 3.25 5.09 20.86
C ILE A 201 2.75 4.71 22.27
N PHE A 202 2.43 5.69 23.11
CA PHE A 202 1.89 5.44 24.45
C PHE A 202 0.59 4.62 24.39
N LYS A 203 -0.38 5.05 23.57
CA LYS A 203 -1.64 4.31 23.38
C LYS A 203 -1.41 2.89 22.88
N LYS A 204 -0.45 2.68 21.98
CA LYS A 204 -0.14 1.35 21.44
C LYS A 204 0.53 0.45 22.48
N VAL A 205 1.65 0.89 23.05
CA VAL A 205 2.52 0.06 23.89
C VAL A 205 1.98 -0.09 25.32
N VAL A 206 1.43 0.98 25.90
CA VAL A 206 0.99 0.98 27.31
C VAL A 206 -0.45 0.49 27.44
N ILE A 207 -1.36 0.97 26.58
CA ILE A 207 -2.79 0.63 26.69
C ILE A 207 -3.09 -0.64 25.88
N ALA A 208 -2.94 -0.57 24.54
CA ALA A 208 -3.43 -1.64 23.67
C ALA A 208 -2.69 -2.96 23.88
N ASP A 209 -1.35 -2.94 23.96
CA ASP A 209 -0.56 -4.16 24.13
C ASP A 209 -0.69 -4.76 25.55
N THR A 210 -1.06 -3.95 26.56
CA THR A 210 -1.39 -4.46 27.90
C THR A 210 -2.76 -5.14 27.91
N VAL A 211 -3.77 -4.50 27.33
CA VAL A 211 -5.13 -5.07 27.23
C VAL A 211 -5.12 -6.35 26.40
N ALA A 212 -4.37 -6.38 25.29
CA ALA A 212 -4.26 -7.55 24.41
C ALA A 212 -3.65 -8.80 25.09
N LYS A 213 -2.93 -8.64 26.21
CA LYS A 213 -2.41 -9.78 26.99
C LYS A 213 -3.45 -10.37 27.95
N VAL A 214 -4.51 -9.62 28.23
CA VAL A 214 -5.58 -10.01 29.17
C VAL A 214 -6.78 -10.61 28.43
N SER A 215 -6.86 -10.42 27.11
CA SER A 215 -7.83 -11.05 26.20
C SER A 215 -7.29 -12.35 25.62
#